data_AF-A0A7H9FJ36-F1
#
_entry.id   AF-A0A7H9FJ36-F1
#
_cell.length_a   1.000
_cell.length_b   1.000
_cell.length_c   1.000
_cell.angle_alpha   90.00
_cell.angle_beta   90.00
_cell.angle_gamma   90.00
#
_symmetry.space_group_name_H-M   'P 1'
#
loop_
_entity.id
_entity.type
_entity.pdbx_description
1 polymer ?
#
loop_
_entity_poly.entity_id
_entity_poly.type
_entity_poly.pdbx_seq_one_letter_code
_entity_poly.pdbx_strand_id
1 'polypeptide(L)'
;MIKHIKDELIELLLKIGETNLNQSDLFTEEKPSLFLPEGRTIYLEGDHYYIVGVERGKINSEKKFENKEDILYYLLQSYVTRIASKNAWANANGDFERYGNLFDEEQIRLFSIIDPKYGERRRKETT
;
A
#
# COMPACT_ATOMS: atom_id res chain seq x y z
N MET A 1 -12.72 3.78 -13.55
CA MET A 1 -12.24 2.49 -14.11
C MET A 1 -11.06 2.01 -13.29
N ILE A 2 -11.06 0.76 -12.82
CA ILE A 2 -9.99 0.18 -11.98
C ILE A 2 -8.62 0.19 -12.66
N LYS A 3 -8.59 0.16 -14.01
CA LYS A 3 -7.36 0.28 -14.81
C LYS A 3 -6.56 1.53 -14.43
N HIS A 4 -7.24 2.64 -14.14
CA HIS A 4 -6.58 3.86 -13.66
C HIS A 4 -5.92 3.69 -12.29
N ILE A 5 -6.50 2.90 -11.36
CA ILE A 5 -5.88 2.66 -10.05
C ILE A 5 -4.58 1.88 -10.19
N LYS A 6 -4.58 0.84 -11.04
CA LYS A 6 -3.38 0.04 -11.27
C LYS A 6 -2.27 0.87 -11.90
N ASP A 7 -2.58 1.63 -12.95
CA ASP A 7 -1.61 2.46 -13.67
C ASP A 7 -1.07 3.58 -12.76
N GLU A 8 -1.94 4.25 -12.01
CA GLU A 8 -1.55 5.31 -11.07
C GLU A 8 -0.74 4.75 -9.90
N LEU A 9 -1.07 3.57 -9.37
CA LEU A 9 -0.24 2.90 -8.37
C LEU A 9 1.17 2.63 -8.89
N ILE A 10 1.31 2.17 -10.13
CA ILE A 10 2.62 1.97 -10.77
C ILE A 10 3.39 3.29 -10.85
N GLU A 11 2.75 4.36 -11.34
CA GLU A 11 3.38 5.68 -11.43
C GLU A 11 3.87 6.19 -10.07
N LEU A 12 3.08 5.99 -9.01
CA LEU A 12 3.45 6.37 -7.65
C LEU A 12 4.61 5.50 -7.10
N LEU A 13 4.62 4.20 -7.38
CA LEU A 13 5.70 3.29 -6.98
C LEU A 13 7.03 3.62 -7.68
N LEU A 14 6.99 4.04 -8.95
CA LEU A 14 8.18 4.43 -9.69
C LEU A 14 8.92 5.62 -9.03
N LYS A 15 8.20 6.53 -8.38
CA LYS A 15 8.80 7.68 -7.67
C LYS A 15 9.73 7.25 -6.53
N ILE A 16 9.51 6.06 -5.95
CA ILE A 16 10.35 5.48 -4.89
C ILE A 16 11.23 4.34 -5.39
N GLY A 17 11.34 4.15 -6.71
CA GLY A 17 12.19 3.14 -7.33
C GLY A 17 11.62 1.71 -7.34
N GLU A 18 10.32 1.54 -7.09
CA GLU A 18 9.64 0.24 -7.19
C GLU A 18 8.98 0.07 -8.55
N THR A 19 9.35 -0.98 -9.27
CA THR A 19 8.86 -1.24 -10.65
C THR A 19 7.83 -2.36 -10.72
N ASN A 20 7.68 -3.15 -9.66
CA ASN A 20 6.88 -4.36 -9.67
C ASN A 20 5.71 -4.27 -8.69
N LEU A 21 4.50 -4.55 -9.20
CA LEU A 21 3.34 -4.77 -8.36
C LEU A 21 3.46 -6.10 -7.62
N ASN A 22 2.69 -6.22 -6.54
CA ASN A 22 2.59 -7.45 -5.78
C ASN A 22 1.87 -8.47 -6.66
N GLN A 23 2.49 -9.62 -6.91
CA GLN A 23 1.95 -10.64 -7.79
C GLN A 23 0.65 -11.24 -7.24
N SER A 24 0.43 -11.15 -5.93
CA SER A 24 -0.79 -11.58 -5.26
C SER A 24 -1.92 -10.53 -5.31
N ASP A 25 -1.71 -9.37 -5.93
CA ASP A 25 -2.75 -8.36 -6.12
C ASP A 25 -3.44 -8.56 -7.46
N LEU A 26 -4.74 -8.85 -7.42
CA LEU A 26 -5.61 -8.97 -8.58
C LEU A 26 -6.48 -7.73 -8.72
N PHE A 27 -6.30 -6.97 -9.80
CA PHE A 27 -7.14 -5.80 -10.12
C PHE A 27 -8.25 -6.22 -11.11
N THR A 28 -9.52 -6.06 -10.74
CA THR A 28 -10.68 -6.44 -11.57
C THR A 28 -11.67 -5.28 -11.70
N GLU A 29 -12.32 -5.16 -12.86
CA GLU A 29 -13.28 -4.07 -13.09
C GLU A 29 -14.61 -4.28 -12.37
N GLU A 30 -14.97 -5.55 -12.20
CA GLU A 30 -16.19 -5.99 -11.54
C GLU A 30 -15.84 -6.80 -10.30
N LYS A 31 -16.80 -6.85 -9.37
CA LYS A 31 -16.73 -7.72 -8.20
C LYS A 31 -16.69 -9.19 -8.65
N PRO A 32 -15.65 -9.96 -8.27
CA PRO A 32 -15.61 -11.38 -8.61
C PRO A 32 -16.77 -12.13 -7.97
N SER A 33 -17.35 -13.08 -8.70
CA SER A 33 -18.32 -14.04 -8.15
C SER A 33 -17.67 -15.03 -7.17
N LEU A 34 -16.36 -15.25 -7.32
CA LEU A 34 -15.54 -16.08 -6.46
C LEU A 34 -14.18 -15.40 -6.24
N PHE A 35 -13.76 -15.26 -4.99
CA PHE A 35 -12.41 -14.82 -4.65
C PHE A 35 -11.48 -16.04 -4.66
N LEU A 36 -10.61 -16.12 -5.66
CA LEU A 36 -9.65 -17.22 -5.87
C LEU A 36 -8.51 -17.18 -4.83
N PRO A 37 -7.79 -18.32 -4.62
CA PRO A 37 -7.04 -18.51 -3.39
C PRO A 37 -5.74 -17.71 -3.33
N GLU A 38 -5.50 -17.14 -2.14
CA GLU A 38 -4.31 -16.39 -1.70
C GLU A 38 -4.08 -15.04 -2.38
N GLY A 39 -4.19 -13.97 -1.61
CA GLY A 39 -3.83 -12.62 -2.03
C GLY A 39 -4.92 -11.59 -1.78
N ARG A 40 -4.85 -10.50 -2.54
CA ARG A 40 -5.80 -9.38 -2.44
C ARG A 40 -6.48 -9.17 -3.77
N THR A 41 -7.81 -9.08 -3.77
CA THR A 41 -8.57 -8.65 -4.94
C THR A 41 -9.00 -7.20 -4.76
N ILE A 42 -8.74 -6.37 -5.77
CA ILE A 42 -9.02 -4.94 -5.78
C ILE A 42 -9.99 -4.64 -6.92
N TYR A 43 -11.13 -4.05 -6.60
CA TYR A 43 -12.17 -3.74 -7.57
C TYR A 43 -12.94 -2.47 -7.23
N LEU A 44 -13.72 -1.98 -8.19
CA LEU A 44 -14.62 -0.84 -8.05
C LEU A 44 -16.06 -1.38 -8.14
N GLU A 45 -16.90 -1.09 -7.15
CA GLU A 45 -18.32 -1.44 -7.15
C GLU A 45 -19.13 -0.18 -6.87
N GLY A 46 -19.88 0.28 -7.87
CA GLY A 46 -20.48 1.62 -7.85
C GLY A 46 -19.41 2.71 -7.75
N ASP A 47 -19.54 3.60 -6.77
CA ASP A 47 -18.60 4.70 -6.51
C ASP A 47 -17.52 4.37 -5.46
N HIS A 48 -17.43 3.11 -5.01
CA HIS A 48 -16.53 2.73 -3.92
C HIS A 48 -15.49 1.70 -4.35
N TYR A 49 -14.29 1.86 -3.81
CA TYR A 49 -13.21 0.92 -4.03
C TYR A 49 -13.16 -0.13 -2.93
N TYR A 50 -12.84 -1.36 -3.31
CA TYR A 50 -12.77 -2.48 -2.39
C TYR A 50 -11.42 -3.18 -2.48
N ILE A 51 -10.92 -3.63 -1.34
CA ILE A 51 -9.83 -4.59 -1.24
C ILE A 51 -10.32 -5.76 -0.39
N VAL A 52 -10.30 -6.96 -0.96
CA VAL A 52 -10.67 -8.20 -0.29
C VAL A 52 -9.45 -9.09 -0.20
N GLY A 53 -9.01 -9.38 1.03
CA GLY A 53 -7.94 -10.33 1.30
C GLY A 53 -8.49 -11.73 1.48
N VAL A 54 -7.87 -12.70 0.81
CA VAL A 54 -8.17 -14.13 0.95
C VAL A 54 -6.92 -14.85 1.40
N GLU A 55 -7.05 -15.61 2.48
CA GLU A 55 -6.03 -16.53 2.98
C GLU A 55 -6.66 -17.89 3.23
N ARG A 56 -5.99 -18.96 2.79
CA ARG A 56 -6.45 -20.35 2.91
C ARG A 56 -7.88 -20.55 2.38
N GLY A 57 -8.21 -19.86 1.29
CA GLY A 57 -9.53 -19.89 0.65
C GLY A 57 -10.65 -19.22 1.44
N LYS A 58 -10.34 -18.47 2.50
CA LYS A 58 -11.30 -17.71 3.29
C LYS A 58 -11.02 -16.22 3.19
N ILE A 59 -12.07 -15.42 3.02
CA ILE A 59 -11.97 -13.97 3.16
C ILE A 59 -11.57 -13.68 4.61
N ASN A 60 -10.40 -13.07 4.80
CA ASN A 60 -9.88 -12.69 6.12
C ASN A 60 -9.99 -11.18 6.38
N SER A 61 -10.19 -10.40 5.31
CA SER A 61 -10.28 -8.95 5.38
C SER A 61 -11.07 -8.41 4.19
N GLU A 62 -11.90 -7.41 4.47
CA GLU A 62 -12.59 -6.62 3.48
C GLU A 62 -12.49 -5.16 3.90
N LYS A 63 -12.04 -4.30 2.99
CA LYS A 63 -11.92 -2.86 3.20
C LYS A 63 -12.59 -2.12 2.07
N LYS A 64 -13.43 -1.15 2.44
CA LYS A 64 -14.12 -0.22 1.55
C LYS A 64 -13.46 1.14 1.65
N PHE A 65 -13.29 1.82 0.51
CA PHE A 65 -12.74 3.16 0.42
C PHE A 65 -13.67 4.06 -0.39
N GLU A 66 -13.94 5.25 0.15
CA GLU A 66 -14.84 6.24 -0.44
C GLU A 66 -14.19 7.01 -1.60
N ASN A 67 -12.86 7.04 -1.64
CA ASN A 67 -12.13 7.79 -2.67
C ASN A 67 -10.85 7.06 -3.09
N LYS A 68 -10.36 7.47 -4.25
CA LYS A 68 -9.15 6.94 -4.87
C LYS A 68 -7.89 7.19 -4.03
N GLU A 69 -7.80 8.36 -3.40
CA GLU A 69 -6.61 8.79 -2.66
C GLU A 69 -6.35 7.86 -1.46
N ASP A 70 -7.40 7.43 -0.76
CA ASP A 70 -7.32 6.55 0.40
C ASP A 70 -6.94 5.11 0.02
N ILE A 71 -7.50 4.57 -1.06
CA ILE A 71 -7.13 3.22 -1.51
C ILE A 71 -5.68 3.19 -2.01
N LEU A 72 -5.23 4.21 -2.74
CA LEU A 72 -3.84 4.30 -3.21
C LEU A 72 -2.87 4.40 -2.02
N TYR A 73 -3.17 5.24 -1.03
CA TYR A 73 -2.38 5.33 0.20
C TYR A 73 -2.27 3.97 0.91
N TYR A 74 -3.40 3.26 1.03
CA TYR A 74 -3.44 1.94 1.64
C TYR A 74 -2.62 0.90 0.87
N LEU A 75 -2.72 0.87 -0.47
CA LEU A 75 -1.97 -0.06 -1.31
C LEU A 75 -0.45 0.20 -1.26
N LEU A 76 -0.04 1.48 -1.22
CA LEU A 76 1.36 1.89 -1.10
C LEU A 76 2.00 1.46 0.23
N GLN A 77 1.20 1.33 1.30
CA GLN A 77 1.69 1.08 2.64
C GLN A 77 2.60 -0.16 2.75
N SER A 78 2.27 -1.27 2.07
CA SER A 78 3.09 -2.47 2.11
C SER A 78 4.46 -2.29 1.44
N TYR A 79 4.53 -1.49 0.37
CA TYR A 79 5.78 -1.20 -0.33
C TYR A 79 6.66 -0.26 0.48
N VAL A 80 6.06 0.83 0.97
CA VAL A 80 6.74 1.82 1.81
C VAL A 80 7.27 1.15 3.08
N THR A 81 6.46 0.31 3.75
CA THR A 81 6.89 -0.47 4.92
C THR A 81 8.11 -1.31 4.63
N ARG A 82 8.11 -2.07 3.51
CA ARG A 82 9.23 -2.93 3.13
C ARG A 82 10.52 -2.15 2.90
N ILE A 83 10.45 -1.06 2.12
CA ILE A 83 11.62 -0.24 1.78
C ILE A 83 12.14 0.49 3.01
N ALA A 84 11.23 1.09 3.79
CA ALA A 84 11.57 1.82 4.99
C ALA A 84 12.25 0.91 6.02
N SER A 85 11.70 -0.28 6.26
CA SER A 85 12.29 -1.24 7.19
C SER A 85 13.70 -1.65 6.77
N LYS A 86 13.92 -1.95 5.49
CA LYS A 86 15.25 -2.29 4.95
C LYS A 86 16.25 -1.15 5.15
N ASN A 87 15.85 0.08 4.81
CA ASN A 87 16.71 1.26 4.92
C ASN A 87 17.00 1.63 6.37
N ALA A 88 15.99 1.58 7.25
CA ALA A 88 16.14 1.84 8.67
C ALA A 88 17.08 0.82 9.32
N TRP A 89 16.90 -0.47 9.05
CA TRP A 89 17.75 -1.53 9.63
C TRP A 89 19.22 -1.37 9.25
N ALA A 90 19.51 -1.04 7.99
CA ALA A 90 20.87 -0.79 7.52
C ALA A 90 21.57 0.37 8.27
N ASN A 91 20.80 1.33 8.78
CA ASN A 91 21.31 2.50 9.50
C ASN A 91 21.17 2.40 11.04
N ALA A 92 20.44 1.40 11.52
CA ALA A 92 20.18 1.18 12.95
C ALA A 92 21.39 0.58 13.68
N ASN A 93 22.32 -0.06 12.97
CA ASN A 93 23.50 -0.73 13.55
C ASN A 93 23.15 -1.73 14.68
N GLY A 94 22.00 -2.40 14.57
CA GLY A 94 21.51 -3.38 15.57
C GLY A 94 20.77 -2.79 16.77
N ASP A 95 20.58 -1.46 16.82
CA ASP A 95 19.80 -0.79 17.85
C ASP A 95 18.32 -0.72 17.46
N PHE A 96 17.46 -1.36 18.25
CA PHE A 96 16.02 -1.43 18.00
C PHE A 96 15.28 -0.11 18.22
N GLU A 97 15.73 0.72 19.15
CA GLU A 97 15.11 2.01 19.42
C GLU A 97 15.44 2.98 18.28
N ARG A 98 16.70 2.97 17.85
CA ARG A 98 17.15 3.70 16.66
C ARG A 98 16.45 3.21 15.40
N TYR A 99 16.26 1.90 15.24
CA TYR A 99 15.50 1.32 14.13
C TYR A 99 14.07 1.89 14.09
N GLY A 100 13.36 1.94 15.22
CA GLY A 100 12.00 2.46 15.29
C GLY A 100 11.90 3.90 14.78
N ASN A 101 12.77 4.78 15.29
CA ASN A 101 12.80 6.18 14.88
C ASN A 101 13.12 6.33 13.38
N LEU A 102 14.16 5.65 12.90
CA LEU A 102 14.55 5.68 11.48
C LEU A 102 13.46 5.10 10.58
N PHE A 103 12.74 4.08 11.04
CA PHE A 103 11.67 3.45 10.28
C PHE A 103 10.49 4.41 10.06
N ASP A 104 10.08 5.15 11.09
CA ASP A 104 9.01 6.14 10.95
C ASP A 104 9.43 7.35 10.09
N GLU A 105 10.63 7.88 10.31
CA GLU A 105 11.21 8.95 9.49
C GLU A 105 11.27 8.55 8.01
N GLU A 106 11.73 7.34 7.73
CA GLU A 106 11.88 6.83 6.37
C GLU A 106 10.52 6.58 5.69
N GLN A 107 9.51 6.10 6.43
CA GLN A 107 8.15 6.01 5.91
C GLN A 107 7.59 7.39 5.53
N ILE A 108 7.75 8.39 6.40
CA ILE A 108 7.31 9.76 6.12
C ILE A 108 8.05 10.31 4.89
N ARG A 109 9.37 10.09 4.79
CA ARG A 109 10.19 10.52 3.64
C ARG A 109 9.71 9.89 2.34
N LEU A 110 9.52 8.56 2.31
CA LEU A 110 9.06 7.84 1.12
C LEU A 110 7.67 8.29 0.68
N PHE A 111 6.72 8.42 1.62
CA PHE A 111 5.41 8.96 1.29
C PHE A 111 5.48 10.41 0.79
N SER A 112 6.34 11.25 1.37
CA SER A 112 6.53 12.63 0.90
C SER A 112 7.11 12.72 -0.51
N ILE A 113 7.95 11.76 -0.92
CA ILE A 113 8.46 11.65 -2.30
C ILE A 113 7.34 11.27 -3.27
N ILE A 114 6.45 10.36 -2.85
CA ILE A 114 5.30 9.95 -3.65
C ILE A 114 4.34 11.13 -3.84
N ASP A 115 3.89 11.72 -2.73
CA ASP A 115 3.04 12.90 -2.65
C ASP A 115 3.21 13.56 -1.27
N PRO A 116 3.51 14.87 -1.18
CA PRO A 116 3.61 15.57 0.10
C PRO A 116 2.41 15.36 1.03
N LYS A 117 1.18 15.23 0.51
CA LYS A 117 -0.01 14.96 1.32
C LYS A 117 0.05 13.62 2.02
N TYR A 118 0.60 12.59 1.38
CA TYR A 118 0.81 11.28 2.00
C TYR A 118 1.86 11.35 3.10
N GLY A 119 2.91 12.14 2.89
CA GLY A 119 3.91 12.42 3.93
C GLY A 119 3.30 13.07 5.17
N GLU A 120 2.49 14.11 4.98
CA GLU A 120 1.77 14.78 6.07
C GLU A 120 0.77 13.86 6.77
N ARG A 121 0.05 13.04 6.00
CA ARG A 121 -0.84 12.01 6.56
C ARG A 121 -0.06 11.03 7.43
N ARG A 122 1.04 10.48 6.91
CA ARG A 122 1.86 9.51 7.66
C ARG A 122 2.40 10.11 8.96
N ARG A 123 2.88 11.36 8.92
CA ARG A 123 3.37 12.07 10.11
C ARG A 123 2.32 12.17 11.20
N LYS A 124 1.06 12.45 10.84
CA LYS A 124 -0.06 12.51 11.79
C LYS A 124 -0.44 11.14 12.35
N GLU A 125 -0.18 10.06 11.63
CA GLU A 125 -0.45 8.69 12.09
C GLU A 125 0.62 8.16 13.05
N THR A 126 1.83 8.75 13.04
CA THR A 126 2.97 8.35 13.89
C THR A 126 3.21 9.28 15.07
N THR A 127 2.44 10.37 15.20
CA THR A 127 2.53 11.36 16.31
C THR A 127 1.36 11.16 17.27
#